data_AF-A0A1E4K2R7-F1
#
_entry.id   AF-A0A1E4K2R7-F1
#
_cell.length_a   1.000
_cell.length_b   1.000
_cell.length_c   1.000
_cell.angle_alpha   90.00
_cell.angle_beta   90.00
_cell.angle_gamma   90.00
#
_symmetry.space_group_name_H-M   'P 1'
#
loop_
_entity.id
_entity.type
_entity.pdbx_description
1 polymer ?
#
loop_
_entity_poly.entity_id
_entity_poly.type
_entity_poly.pdbx_seq_one_letter_code
_entity_poly.pdbx_strand_id
1 'polypeptide(L)'
;MKRILLALFATFGLAFAAYAAKDVKDGNAYVKAVQKDQFLFQGNPLGKNMLLGSLQELKDEGQLTGVVLRNAGDASPEHRHLIKVIADYLQIKAYDKDLQPLAD
;
A
#
# COMPACT_ATOMS: atom_id res chain seq x y z
N MET A 1 -7.46 2.71 -49.23
CA MET A 1 -6.86 2.00 -48.07
C MET A 1 -6.09 2.97 -47.16
N LYS A 2 -6.75 3.98 -46.56
CA LYS A 2 -6.06 5.00 -45.72
C LYS A 2 -6.94 5.58 -44.60
N ARG A 3 -8.00 4.87 -44.17
CA ARG A 3 -8.97 5.40 -43.17
C ARG A 3 -9.37 4.43 -42.06
N ILE A 4 -8.73 3.26 -41.94
CA ILE A 4 -9.11 2.23 -40.95
C ILE A 4 -8.11 2.16 -39.77
N LEU A 5 -6.96 2.82 -39.87
CA LEU A 5 -5.91 2.78 -38.83
C LEU A 5 -6.09 3.81 -37.70
N LEU A 6 -7.06 4.72 -37.78
CA LEU A 6 -7.27 5.73 -36.74
C LEU A 6 -8.21 5.29 -35.59
N ALA A 7 -8.81 4.11 -35.67
CA ALA A 7 -9.81 3.64 -34.71
C ALA A 7 -9.26 2.75 -33.59
N LEU A 8 -7.99 2.32 -33.65
CA LEU A 8 -7.41 1.42 -32.64
C LEU A 8 -6.80 2.12 -31.41
N PHE A 9 -6.71 3.46 -31.40
CA PHE A 9 -6.11 4.19 -30.27
C PHE A 9 -7.13 4.72 -29.24
N ALA A 10 -8.43 4.49 -29.45
CA ALA A 10 -9.48 5.05 -28.59
C ALA A 10 -10.01 4.10 -27.49
N THR A 11 -9.53 2.84 -27.43
CA THR A 11 -10.09 1.82 -26.52
C THR A 11 -9.24 1.49 -25.30
N PHE A 12 -8.07 2.10 -25.11
CA PHE A 12 -7.42 2.11 -23.78
C PHE A 12 -8.01 3.22 -22.92
N GLY A 13 -9.31 3.09 -22.66
CA GLY A 13 -10.02 3.91 -21.70
C GLY A 13 -9.41 3.72 -20.32
N LEU A 14 -8.73 4.77 -19.83
CA LEU A 14 -9.11 5.48 -18.60
C LEU A 14 -9.60 4.66 -17.40
N ALA A 15 -9.08 3.45 -17.17
CA ALA A 15 -9.50 2.58 -16.07
C ALA A 15 -8.57 2.61 -14.84
N PHE A 16 -7.61 3.53 -14.76
CA PHE A 16 -6.66 3.58 -13.62
C PHE A 16 -6.89 4.73 -12.63
N ALA A 17 -7.86 5.62 -12.86
CA ALA A 17 -7.96 6.87 -12.09
C ALA A 17 -8.92 6.85 -10.88
N ALA A 18 -9.38 5.68 -10.40
CA ALA A 18 -10.39 5.62 -9.32
C ALA A 18 -9.98 4.91 -8.02
N TYR A 19 -8.77 4.34 -7.93
CA TYR A 19 -8.33 3.58 -6.73
C TYR A 19 -7.29 4.29 -5.84
N ALA A 20 -6.98 5.56 -6.10
CA ALA A 20 -5.87 6.26 -5.43
C ALA A 20 -6.20 6.90 -4.06
N ALA A 21 -7.47 6.90 -3.60
CA ALA A 21 -7.88 7.75 -2.47
C ALA A 21 -8.28 7.04 -1.16
N LYS A 22 -8.08 5.71 -1.04
CA LYS A 22 -8.60 4.95 0.13
C LYS A 22 -7.57 4.24 1.00
N ASP A 23 -6.29 4.33 0.67
CA ASP A 23 -5.26 3.60 1.41
C ASP A 23 -4.64 4.42 2.55
N VAL A 24 -5.01 5.69 2.73
CA VAL A 24 -4.72 6.45 3.96
C VAL A 24 -6.04 6.95 4.52
N LYS A 25 -6.37 6.55 5.76
CA LYS A 25 -7.62 6.92 6.43
C LYS A 25 -7.40 7.01 7.94
N ASP A 26 -7.93 8.06 8.56
CA ASP A 26 -7.87 8.27 10.01
C ASP A 26 -6.42 8.18 10.56
N GLY A 27 -5.46 8.75 9.83
CA GLY A 27 -4.04 8.71 10.20
C GLY A 27 -3.35 7.35 10.01
N ASN A 28 -3.98 6.40 9.30
CA ASN A 28 -3.44 5.06 9.09
C ASN A 28 -3.27 4.75 7.60
N ALA A 29 -2.10 4.25 7.22
CA ALA A 29 -1.85 3.68 5.90
C ALA A 29 -2.25 2.21 5.87
N TYR A 30 -3.10 1.82 4.93
CA TYR A 30 -3.58 0.47 4.77
C TYR A 30 -2.84 -0.23 3.64
N VAL A 31 -2.11 -1.27 4.00
CA VAL A 31 -1.29 -2.06 3.09
C VAL A 31 -1.79 -3.51 3.04
N LYS A 32 -1.53 -4.21 1.94
CA LYS A 32 -1.84 -5.64 1.81
C LYS A 32 -0.58 -6.39 1.40
N ALA A 33 -0.21 -7.42 2.14
CA ALA A 33 0.84 -8.34 1.73
C ALA A 33 0.41 -9.09 0.46
N VAL A 34 1.28 -9.14 -0.56
CA VAL A 34 0.97 -9.76 -1.85
C VAL A 34 1.90 -10.91 -2.19
N GLN A 35 3.20 -10.65 -2.31
CA GLN A 35 4.23 -11.63 -2.59
C GLN A 35 5.49 -11.31 -1.77
N LYS A 36 6.52 -12.15 -1.84
CA LYS A 36 7.73 -11.98 -1.03
C LYS A 36 8.26 -10.54 -1.10
N ASP A 37 8.46 -9.93 0.07
CA ASP A 37 8.93 -8.55 0.25
C ASP A 37 8.10 -7.46 -0.44
N GLN A 38 6.87 -7.77 -0.86
CA GLN A 38 5.99 -6.83 -1.56
C GLN A 38 4.65 -6.61 -0.85
N PHE A 39 4.23 -5.36 -0.89
CA PHE A 39 2.99 -4.87 -0.32
C PHE A 39 2.23 -4.04 -1.33
N LEU A 40 0.94 -4.28 -1.49
CA LEU A 40 0.05 -3.41 -2.24
C LEU A 40 -0.26 -2.17 -1.38
N PHE A 41 0.07 -1.00 -1.91
CA PHE A 41 -0.23 0.30 -1.32
C PHE A 41 -0.62 1.29 -2.41
N GLN A 42 -1.73 2.00 -2.22
CA GLN A 42 -2.35 2.89 -3.21
C GLN A 42 -2.56 2.21 -4.58
N GLY A 43 -2.95 0.93 -4.55
CA GLY A 43 -3.13 0.11 -5.75
C GLY A 43 -1.84 -0.35 -6.45
N ASN A 44 -0.66 0.01 -5.94
CA ASN A 44 0.63 -0.34 -6.54
C ASN A 44 1.37 -1.39 -5.70
N PRO A 45 1.93 -2.45 -6.30
CA PRO A 45 2.81 -3.36 -5.58
C PRO A 45 4.17 -2.69 -5.34
N LEU A 46 4.48 -2.42 -4.08
CA LEU A 46 5.72 -1.80 -3.64
C LEU A 46 6.61 -2.83 -2.96
N GLY A 47 7.91 -2.82 -3.27
CA GLY A 47 8.90 -3.52 -2.45
C GLY A 47 9.11 -2.82 -1.09
N LYS A 48 9.67 -3.53 -0.10
CA LYS A 48 9.88 -3.01 1.26
C LYS A 48 10.50 -1.60 1.35
N ASN A 49 11.52 -1.30 0.55
CA ASN A 49 12.17 0.02 0.56
C ASN A 49 11.29 1.13 -0.02
N MET A 50 10.53 0.80 -1.07
CA MET A 50 9.60 1.75 -1.69
C MET A 50 8.43 2.03 -0.75
N LEU A 51 7.90 0.99 -0.09
CA LEU A 51 6.87 1.15 0.92
C LEU A 51 7.37 2.04 2.07
N LEU A 52 8.57 1.77 2.59
CA LEU A 52 9.17 2.58 3.65
C LEU A 52 9.25 4.06 3.23
N GLY A 53 9.77 4.35 2.03
CA GLY A 53 9.85 5.72 1.52
C GLY A 53 8.48 6.40 1.43
N SER A 54 7.47 5.72 0.88
CA SER A 54 6.10 6.26 0.80
C SER A 54 5.48 6.52 2.17
N LEU A 55 5.70 5.63 3.15
CA LEU A 55 5.20 5.84 4.51
C LEU A 55 5.96 6.94 5.26
N GLN A 56 7.25 7.09 5.00
CA GLN A 56 8.07 8.17 5.56
C GLN A 56 7.59 9.54 5.07
N GLU A 57 7.34 9.69 3.78
CA GLU A 57 6.80 10.92 3.20
C GLU A 57 5.47 11.31 3.87
N LEU A 58 4.52 10.37 3.97
CA LEU A 58 3.24 10.61 4.64
C LEU A 58 3.37 10.96 6.12
N LYS A 59 4.34 10.35 6.82
CA LYS A 59 4.62 10.68 8.22
C LYS A 59 5.19 12.09 8.35
N ASP A 60 6.14 12.45 7.49
CA ASP A 60 6.81 13.74 7.54
C ASP A 60 5.86 14.89 7.13
N GLU A 61 4.85 14.59 6.32
CA GLU A 61 3.69 15.47 6.05
C GLU A 61 2.66 15.54 7.21
N GLY A 62 2.87 14.77 8.29
CA GLY A 62 1.97 14.72 9.44
C GLY A 62 0.66 13.95 9.20
N GLN A 63 0.59 13.15 8.13
CA GLN A 63 -0.62 12.40 7.73
C GLN A 63 -0.66 10.96 8.29
N LEU A 64 0.46 10.49 8.86
CA LEU A 64 0.62 9.10 9.25
C LEU A 64 0.96 8.94 10.73
N THR A 65 0.17 8.13 11.42
CA THR A 65 0.35 7.73 12.82
C THR A 65 0.38 6.20 13.00
N GLY A 66 -0.02 5.45 11.97
CA GLY A 66 0.03 4.01 11.97
C GLY A 66 -0.05 3.37 10.58
N VAL A 67 0.25 2.09 10.53
CA VAL A 67 0.15 1.24 9.34
C VAL A 67 -0.69 0.00 9.67
N VAL A 68 -1.63 -0.32 8.79
CA VAL A 68 -2.60 -1.41 8.93
C VAL A 68 -2.32 -2.47 7.87
N LEU A 69 -2.03 -3.69 8.31
CA LEU A 69 -1.89 -4.84 7.41
C LEU A 69 -3.26 -5.53 7.20
N ARG A 70 -3.90 -5.23 6.06
CA ARG A 70 -5.28 -5.65 5.72
C ARG A 70 -5.51 -7.16 5.74
N ASN A 71 -4.48 -7.94 5.43
CA ASN A 71 -4.54 -9.40 5.39
C ASN A 71 -3.55 -10.04 6.39
N ALA A 72 -3.42 -9.46 7.59
CA ALA A 72 -2.48 -9.94 8.60
C ALA A 72 -2.62 -11.45 8.92
N GLY A 73 -3.84 -11.99 8.87
CA GLY A 73 -4.10 -13.43 9.09
C GLY A 73 -3.61 -14.35 7.96
N ASP A 74 -3.53 -13.85 6.72
CA ASP A 74 -3.04 -14.61 5.56
C ASP A 74 -1.58 -14.27 5.22
N ALA A 75 -1.05 -13.19 5.78
CA ALA A 75 0.32 -12.75 5.56
C ALA A 75 1.32 -13.70 6.21
N SER A 76 2.50 -13.86 5.58
CA SER A 76 3.56 -14.64 6.19
C SER A 76 4.10 -13.98 7.46
N PRO A 77 4.73 -14.73 8.37
CA PRO A 77 5.44 -14.14 9.51
C PRO A 77 6.48 -13.09 9.09
N GLU A 78 7.14 -13.31 7.94
CA GLU A 78 8.10 -12.36 7.37
C GLU A 78 7.43 -11.03 6.99
N HIS A 79 6.23 -11.06 6.40
CA HIS A 79 5.48 -9.84 6.09
C HIS A 79 5.08 -9.07 7.35
N ARG A 80 4.58 -9.76 8.38
CA ARG A 80 4.20 -9.12 9.64
C ARG A 80 5.41 -8.49 10.33
N HIS A 81 6.51 -9.23 10.38
CA HIS A 81 7.78 -8.75 10.91
C HIS A 81 8.27 -7.51 10.16
N LEU A 82 8.26 -7.52 8.83
CA LEU A 82 8.66 -6.36 8.02
C LEU A 82 7.82 -5.12 8.31
N ILE A 83 6.49 -5.26 8.43
CA ILE A 83 5.62 -4.13 8.77
C ILE A 83 5.93 -3.58 10.15
N LYS A 84 6.22 -4.44 11.14
CA LYS A 84 6.64 -4.00 12.47
C LYS A 84 7.96 -3.23 12.43
N VAL A 85 8.97 -3.77 11.75
CA VAL A 85 10.28 -3.10 11.61
C VAL A 85 10.14 -1.74 10.95
N ILE A 86 9.31 -1.63 9.91
CA ILE A 86 9.02 -0.34 9.24
C ILE A 86 8.30 0.61 10.21
N ALA A 87 7.28 0.13 10.93
CA ALA A 87 6.54 0.95 11.88
C ALA A 87 7.42 1.45 13.03
N ASP A 88 8.26 0.58 13.60
CA ASP A 88 9.20 0.90 14.65
C ASP A 88 10.24 1.93 14.19
N TYR A 89 10.79 1.75 12.98
CA TYR A 89 11.74 2.70 12.38
C TYR A 89 11.10 4.09 12.19
N LEU A 90 9.84 4.13 11.73
CA LEU A 90 9.10 5.36 11.53
C LEU A 90 8.49 5.90 12.83
N GLN A 91 8.59 5.18 13.95
CA GLN A 91 7.95 5.53 15.23
C GLN A 91 6.42 5.71 15.11
N ILE A 92 5.78 4.86 14.30
CA ILE A 92 4.33 4.79 14.14
C ILE A 92 3.81 3.45 14.64
N LYS A 93 2.49 3.31 14.77
CA LYS A 93 1.88 2.06 15.27
C LYS A 93 1.67 1.04 14.14
N ALA A 94 1.82 -0.25 14.43
CA ALA A 94 1.49 -1.33 13.50
C ALA A 94 0.22 -2.06 13.96
N TYR A 95 -0.71 -2.24 13.03
CA TYR A 95 -2.03 -2.81 13.29
C TYR A 95 -2.40 -3.93 12.33
N ASP A 96 -3.30 -4.81 12.78
CA ASP A 96 -4.06 -5.70 11.91
C ASP A 96 -5.31 -5.02 11.32
N LYS A 97 -6.09 -5.77 10.55
CA LYS A 97 -7.31 -5.29 9.88
C LYS A 97 -8.39 -4.77 10.84
N ASP A 98 -8.37 -5.21 12.09
CA ASP A 98 -9.35 -4.88 13.13
C ASP A 98 -8.80 -3.79 14.08
N LEU A 99 -7.70 -3.12 13.69
CA LEU A 99 -6.99 -2.09 14.47
C LEU A 99 -6.43 -2.60 15.80
N GLN A 100 -6.21 -3.90 15.93
CA GLN A 100 -5.48 -4.46 17.05
C GLN A 100 -3.97 -4.40 16.78
N PRO A 101 -3.12 -4.35 17.83
CA PRO A 101 -1.68 -4.41 17.64
C PRO A 101 -1.29 -5.61 16.77
N LEU A 102 -0.46 -5.37 15.76
CA LEU A 102 -0.07 -6.43 14.85
C LEU A 102 0.68 -7.53 15.62
N ALA A 103 0.24 -8.78 15.48
CA ALA A 103 0.95 -9.94 16.04
C ALA A 103 2.20 -10.28 15.21
N ASP A 104 3.14 -11.02 15.81
CA ASP A 104 4.31 -11.53 15.09
C ASP A 104 3.95 -12.65 14.09
#